data_AF-A0A1I7EFF4-F1
#
_entry.id   AF-A0A1I7EFF4-F1
#
_cell.length_a   1.000
_cell.length_b   1.000
_cell.length_c   1.000
_cell.angle_alpha   90.00
_cell.angle_beta   90.00
_cell.angle_gamma   90.00
#
_symmetry.space_group_name_H-M   'P 1'
#
loop_
_entity.id
_entity.type
_entity.pdbx_description
1 polymer ?
#
loop_
_entity_poly.entity_id
_entity_poly.type
_entity_poly.pdbx_seq_one_letter_code
_entity_poly.pdbx_strand_id
1 'polypeptide(L)'
;MGERYASYFPEYIATGIKAELIDPELGRFDLARLGSALKPERDLQFQYLGLQTLYDRYFLHTKGKRFELPQAFFMRVAMGLASREIDREARAIEFYNLLSSFDFMASTPTLFNSGTLRPQLSSCFLTTVADDLDGIFKAVKDNALLAKYCGGLGNDWAPVRGLGAHIKGTNGESQGVVPFLKVVNDTAIAVNQGGKRKGAVCAYLETCMSTSRSFWTCARTPATTAAARMT
;
A
#
# COMPACT_ATOMS: atom_id res chain seq x y z
N MET A 1 -25.18 2.73 -24.53
CA MET A 1 -24.26 2.27 -23.46
C MET A 1 -24.77 2.62 -22.06
N GLY A 2 -25.37 3.81 -21.85
CA GLY A 2 -26.04 4.24 -20.60
C GLY A 2 -26.79 3.15 -19.84
N GLU A 3 -27.79 2.55 -20.49
CA GLU A 3 -28.69 1.56 -19.89
C GLU A 3 -27.98 0.30 -19.37
N ARG A 4 -26.83 -0.06 -19.95
CA ARG A 4 -26.10 -1.28 -19.56
C ARG A 4 -25.32 -1.12 -18.26
N TYR A 5 -24.84 0.09 -17.93
CA TYR A 5 -24.14 0.30 -16.67
C TYR A 5 -25.10 0.24 -15.48
N ALA A 6 -26.31 0.77 -15.64
CA ALA A 6 -27.33 0.76 -14.59
C ALA A 6 -27.77 -0.68 -14.21
N SER A 7 -27.90 -1.58 -15.19
CA SER A 7 -28.20 -3.00 -14.91
C SER A 7 -26.97 -3.79 -14.43
N TYR A 8 -25.80 -3.51 -14.99
CA TYR A 8 -24.55 -4.18 -14.64
C TYR A 8 -24.08 -3.85 -13.21
N PHE A 9 -24.24 -2.61 -12.73
CA PHE A 9 -23.61 -2.16 -11.50
C PHE A 9 -24.07 -2.93 -10.23
N PRO A 10 -25.38 -3.18 -10.02
CA PRO A 10 -25.83 -4.02 -8.91
C PRO A 10 -25.32 -5.47 -9.01
N GLU A 11 -25.30 -6.05 -10.22
CA GLU A 11 -24.78 -7.41 -10.46
C GLU A 11 -23.28 -7.51 -10.16
N TYR A 12 -22.52 -6.47 -10.51
CA TYR A 12 -21.10 -6.34 -10.22
C TYR A 12 -20.84 -6.33 -8.70
N ILE A 13 -21.59 -5.53 -7.93
CA ILE A 13 -21.46 -5.48 -6.47
C ILE A 13 -21.79 -6.85 -5.87
N ALA A 14 -22.91 -7.47 -6.26
CA ALA A 14 -23.31 -8.78 -5.77
C ALA A 14 -22.27 -9.88 -6.08
N THR A 15 -21.72 -9.86 -7.30
CA THR A 15 -20.68 -10.80 -7.72
C THR A 15 -19.38 -10.59 -6.94
N GLY A 16 -18.97 -9.33 -6.73
CA GLY A 16 -17.78 -8.99 -5.96
C GLY A 16 -17.89 -9.36 -4.48
N ILE A 17 -19.07 -9.18 -3.88
CA ILE A 17 -19.36 -9.61 -2.50
C ILE A 17 -19.31 -11.14 -2.40
N LYS A 18 -19.96 -11.86 -3.32
CA LYS A 18 -19.94 -13.33 -3.37
C LYS A 18 -18.53 -13.90 -3.55
N ALA A 19 -17.67 -13.19 -4.26
CA ALA A 19 -16.27 -13.56 -4.46
C ALA A 19 -15.34 -13.10 -3.32
N GLU A 20 -15.87 -12.49 -2.26
CA GLU A 20 -15.10 -11.93 -1.14
C GLU A 20 -14.06 -10.86 -1.58
N LEU A 21 -14.34 -10.15 -2.67
CA LEU A 21 -13.49 -9.09 -3.20
C LEU A 21 -14.00 -7.69 -2.84
N ILE A 22 -15.30 -7.55 -2.63
CA ILE A 22 -15.98 -6.30 -2.27
C ILE A 22 -16.55 -6.43 -0.85
N ASP A 23 -16.48 -5.36 -0.06
CA ASP A 23 -17.06 -5.32 1.27
C ASP A 23 -18.61 -5.37 1.20
N PRO A 24 -19.28 -6.27 1.95
CA PRO A 24 -20.74 -6.34 2.00
C PRO A 24 -21.44 -5.02 2.37
N GLU A 25 -20.79 -4.10 3.08
CA GLU A 25 -21.34 -2.78 3.39
C GLU A 25 -21.67 -1.98 2.13
N LEU A 26 -20.94 -2.19 1.03
CA LEU A 26 -21.22 -1.51 -0.24
C LEU A 26 -22.57 -1.96 -0.83
N GLY A 27 -23.04 -3.15 -0.50
CA GLY A 27 -24.36 -3.64 -0.90
C GLY A 27 -25.53 -2.96 -0.18
N ARG A 28 -25.27 -2.17 0.86
CA ARG A 28 -26.30 -1.43 1.62
C ARG A 28 -26.62 -0.03 1.06
N PHE A 29 -25.82 0.46 0.12
CA PHE A 29 -26.09 1.72 -0.57
C PHE A 29 -27.31 1.58 -1.50
N ASP A 30 -27.92 2.70 -1.86
CA ASP A 30 -28.87 2.75 -2.97
C ASP A 30 -28.17 2.57 -4.32
N LEU A 31 -27.98 1.31 -4.72
CA LEU A 31 -27.30 0.94 -5.97
C LEU A 31 -28.04 1.41 -7.22
N ALA A 32 -29.35 1.61 -7.15
CA ALA A 32 -30.12 2.14 -8.28
C ALA A 32 -29.78 3.62 -8.49
N ARG A 33 -29.82 4.41 -7.42
CA ARG A 33 -29.42 5.83 -7.44
C ARG A 33 -27.97 6.01 -7.88
N LEU A 34 -27.04 5.21 -7.35
CA LEU A 34 -25.63 5.26 -7.74
C LEU A 34 -25.42 4.79 -9.19
N GLY A 35 -26.09 3.73 -9.61
CA GLY A 35 -26.04 3.21 -10.98
C GLY A 35 -26.52 4.22 -12.01
N SER A 36 -27.55 5.00 -11.69
CA SER A 36 -28.03 6.12 -12.53
C SER A 36 -27.08 7.31 -12.58
N ALA A 37 -26.18 7.47 -11.60
CA ALA A 37 -25.20 8.55 -11.57
C ALA A 37 -23.94 8.24 -12.43
N LEU A 38 -23.75 6.99 -12.85
CA LEU A 38 -22.64 6.58 -13.70
C LEU A 38 -22.75 7.26 -15.07
N LYS A 39 -21.60 7.71 -15.60
CA LYS A 39 -21.45 8.45 -16.85
C LYS A 39 -20.57 7.66 -17.83
N PRO A 40 -21.14 6.75 -18.64
CA PRO A 40 -20.36 5.87 -19.52
C PRO A 40 -19.58 6.62 -20.60
N GLU A 41 -20.01 7.81 -20.98
CA GLU A 41 -19.29 8.70 -21.89
C GLU A 41 -17.87 9.03 -21.40
N ARG A 42 -17.61 8.95 -20.09
CA ARG A 42 -16.27 9.17 -19.50
C ARG A 42 -15.31 8.02 -19.80
N ASP A 43 -15.78 6.85 -20.24
CA ASP A 43 -14.91 5.77 -20.73
C ASP A 43 -14.09 6.22 -21.95
N LEU A 44 -14.60 7.17 -22.74
CA LEU A 44 -13.93 7.73 -23.91
C LEU A 44 -12.81 8.72 -23.57
N GLN A 45 -12.68 9.12 -22.30
CA GLN A 45 -11.60 10.01 -21.84
C GLN A 45 -10.28 9.25 -21.65
N PHE A 46 -10.30 7.91 -21.60
CA PHE A 46 -9.10 7.12 -21.38
C PHE A 46 -8.21 7.08 -22.63
N GLN A 47 -6.95 7.42 -22.42
CA GLN A 47 -5.87 7.02 -23.32
C GLN A 47 -5.57 5.53 -23.15
N TYR A 48 -5.04 4.89 -24.20
CA TYR A 48 -4.71 3.46 -24.21
C TYR A 48 -3.88 3.01 -22.99
N LEU A 49 -2.81 3.73 -22.68
CA LEU A 49 -1.93 3.42 -21.54
C LEU A 49 -2.67 3.48 -20.19
N GLY A 50 -3.58 4.45 -20.03
CA GLY A 50 -4.38 4.61 -18.82
C GLY A 50 -5.33 3.44 -18.63
N LEU A 51 -6.06 3.08 -19.69
CA LEU A 51 -6.99 1.95 -19.65
C LEU A 51 -6.25 0.61 -19.45
N GLN A 52 -5.13 0.41 -20.15
CA GLN A 52 -4.30 -0.79 -19.98
C GLN A 52 -3.76 -0.90 -18.55
N THR A 53 -3.30 0.20 -17.97
CA THR A 53 -2.84 0.23 -16.58
C THR A 53 -3.93 -0.19 -15.60
N LEU A 54 -5.16 0.31 -15.77
CA LEU A 54 -6.29 -0.07 -14.93
C LEU A 54 -6.65 -1.55 -15.12
N TYR A 55 -6.71 -2.02 -16.37
CA TYR A 55 -7.05 -3.39 -16.70
C TYR A 55 -6.04 -4.43 -16.17
N ASP A 56 -4.76 -4.12 -16.28
CA ASP A 56 -3.69 -5.03 -15.88
C ASP A 56 -3.54 -5.13 -14.37
N ARG A 57 -3.76 -4.02 -13.65
CA ARG A 57 -3.36 -3.91 -12.24
C ARG A 57 -4.47 -3.54 -11.26
N TYR A 58 -5.51 -2.82 -11.66
CA TYR A 58 -6.49 -2.25 -10.73
C TYR A 58 -7.85 -2.96 -10.76
N PHE A 59 -8.31 -3.39 -11.94
CA PHE A 59 -9.63 -3.99 -12.05
C PHE A 59 -9.73 -5.32 -11.32
N LEU A 60 -10.80 -5.47 -10.55
CA LEU A 60 -11.12 -6.71 -9.88
C LEU A 60 -11.33 -7.83 -10.91
N HIS A 61 -10.76 -9.00 -10.60
CA HIS A 61 -10.83 -10.17 -11.45
C HIS A 61 -11.01 -11.44 -10.63
N THR A 62 -11.73 -12.41 -11.20
CA THR A 62 -11.84 -13.76 -10.65
C THR A 62 -11.40 -14.76 -11.71
N LYS A 63 -10.52 -15.70 -11.33
CA LYS A 63 -9.97 -16.72 -12.25
C LYS A 63 -9.45 -16.15 -13.57
N GLY A 64 -8.77 -15.00 -13.51
CA GLY A 64 -8.21 -14.30 -14.69
C GLY A 64 -9.21 -13.49 -15.52
N LYS A 65 -10.53 -13.62 -15.28
CA LYS A 65 -11.56 -12.83 -15.94
C LYS A 65 -11.83 -11.55 -15.15
N ARG A 66 -11.58 -10.39 -15.78
CA ARG A 66 -11.93 -9.08 -15.23
C ARG A 66 -13.43 -8.91 -15.35
N PHE A 67 -14.06 -8.49 -14.26
CA PHE A 67 -15.51 -8.28 -14.21
C PHE A 67 -15.84 -6.85 -13.76
N GLU A 68 -14.84 -6.00 -13.55
CA GLU A 68 -14.97 -4.59 -13.19
C GLU A 68 -14.75 -3.69 -14.42
N LEU A 69 -15.70 -2.78 -14.66
CA LEU A 69 -15.63 -1.76 -15.71
C LEU A 69 -15.11 -0.41 -15.14
N PRO A 70 -14.57 0.51 -15.98
CA PRO A 70 -13.92 1.73 -15.49
C PRO A 70 -14.83 2.64 -14.65
N GLN A 71 -16.10 2.86 -15.04
CA GLN A 71 -16.98 3.69 -14.22
C GLN A 71 -17.38 3.01 -12.90
N ALA A 72 -17.57 1.70 -12.91
CA ALA A 72 -17.86 0.93 -11.70
C ALA A 72 -16.66 0.90 -10.75
N PHE A 73 -15.43 0.86 -11.29
CA PHE A 73 -14.20 1.01 -10.52
C PHE A 73 -14.17 2.34 -9.76
N PHE A 74 -14.41 3.46 -10.43
CA PHE A 74 -14.43 4.77 -9.76
C PHE A 74 -15.56 4.88 -8.74
N MET A 75 -16.74 4.33 -9.06
CA MET A 75 -17.87 4.33 -8.12
C MET A 75 -17.58 3.46 -6.89
N ARG A 76 -16.96 2.27 -7.04
CA ARG A 76 -16.52 1.45 -5.90
C ARG A 76 -15.57 2.24 -5.00
N VAL A 77 -14.59 2.92 -5.58
CA VAL A 77 -13.64 3.72 -4.80
C VAL A 77 -14.37 4.83 -4.04
N ALA A 78 -15.28 5.54 -4.71
CA ALA A 78 -16.08 6.60 -4.12
C ALA A 78 -17.00 6.10 -2.98
N MET A 79 -17.69 4.98 -3.18
CA MET A 79 -18.53 4.34 -2.15
C MET A 79 -17.70 3.91 -0.94
N GLY A 80 -16.53 3.31 -1.17
CA GLY A 80 -15.64 2.90 -0.08
C GLY A 80 -15.17 4.08 0.77
N LEU A 81 -14.93 5.24 0.15
CA LEU A 81 -14.59 6.48 0.87
C LEU A 81 -15.79 7.09 1.59
N ALA A 82 -16.98 7.03 1.00
CA ALA A 82 -18.21 7.63 1.54
C ALA A 82 -18.96 6.71 2.55
N SER A 83 -18.47 5.50 2.81
CA SER A 83 -19.20 4.49 3.62
C SER A 83 -19.53 4.92 5.05
N ARG A 84 -18.81 5.92 5.60
CA ARG A 84 -19.03 6.47 6.95
C ARG A 84 -19.55 7.91 6.94
N GLU A 85 -19.94 8.43 5.79
CA GLU A 85 -20.57 9.74 5.68
C GLU A 85 -22.02 9.72 6.16
N ILE A 86 -22.56 10.90 6.49
CA ILE A 86 -23.96 11.06 6.90
C ILE A 86 -24.89 10.80 5.72
N ASP A 87 -24.66 11.51 4.60
CA ASP A 87 -25.34 11.27 3.32
C ASP A 87 -24.40 10.53 2.38
N ARG A 88 -24.39 9.20 2.52
CA ARG A 88 -23.42 8.31 1.86
C ARG A 88 -23.56 8.36 0.34
N GLU A 89 -24.78 8.34 -0.17
CA GLU A 89 -25.08 8.36 -1.60
C GLU A 89 -24.67 9.69 -2.24
N ALA A 90 -25.03 10.83 -1.62
CA ALA A 90 -24.65 12.13 -2.17
C ALA A 90 -23.12 12.29 -2.22
N ARG A 91 -22.41 11.90 -1.15
CA ARG A 91 -20.95 11.96 -1.10
C ARG A 91 -20.28 10.98 -2.06
N ALA A 92 -20.81 9.77 -2.21
CA ALA A 92 -20.31 8.82 -3.20
C ALA A 92 -20.44 9.38 -4.62
N ILE A 93 -21.56 10.03 -4.96
CA ILE A 93 -21.76 10.65 -6.27
C ILE A 93 -20.79 11.82 -6.48
N GLU A 94 -20.57 12.65 -5.46
CA GLU A 94 -19.61 13.75 -5.50
C GLU A 94 -18.19 13.24 -5.76
N PHE A 95 -17.71 12.28 -4.96
CA PHE A 95 -16.38 11.69 -5.11
C PHE A 95 -16.22 10.96 -6.45
N TYR A 96 -17.25 10.24 -6.90
CA TYR A 96 -17.27 9.61 -8.21
C TYR A 96 -17.10 10.64 -9.32
N ASN A 97 -17.83 11.76 -9.26
CA ASN A 97 -17.74 12.79 -10.29
C ASN A 97 -16.33 13.37 -10.39
N LEU A 98 -15.67 13.59 -9.25
CA LEU A 98 -14.31 14.13 -9.18
C LEU A 98 -13.23 13.14 -9.66
N LEU A 99 -13.38 11.86 -9.31
CA LEU A 99 -12.44 10.80 -9.73
C LEU A 99 -12.58 10.46 -11.21
N SER A 100 -13.81 10.32 -11.70
CA SER A 100 -14.07 9.89 -13.08
C SER A 100 -13.93 11.02 -14.11
N SER A 101 -13.89 12.30 -13.72
CA SER A 101 -13.52 13.42 -14.61
C SER A 101 -12.00 13.62 -14.72
N PHE A 102 -11.21 12.91 -13.92
CA PHE A 102 -9.76 13.09 -13.76
C PHE A 102 -9.33 14.43 -13.16
N ASP A 103 -10.25 15.20 -12.56
CA ASP A 103 -9.90 16.44 -11.84
C ASP A 103 -9.07 16.14 -10.58
N PHE A 104 -9.29 14.97 -9.99
CA PHE A 104 -8.49 14.44 -8.89
C PHE A 104 -8.29 12.94 -9.06
N MET A 105 -7.12 12.44 -8.65
CA MET A 105 -6.85 11.01 -8.61
C MET A 105 -6.31 10.64 -7.23
N ALA A 106 -6.98 9.69 -6.57
CA ALA A 106 -6.53 9.17 -5.29
C ALA A 106 -5.23 8.36 -5.45
N SER A 107 -4.52 8.18 -4.34
CA SER A 107 -3.29 7.38 -4.33
C SER A 107 -3.56 5.92 -4.72
N THR A 108 -2.54 5.23 -5.28
CA THR A 108 -2.62 3.81 -5.66
C THR A 108 -3.25 2.89 -4.59
N PRO A 109 -2.87 2.92 -3.29
CA PRO A 109 -3.49 2.06 -2.29
C PRO A 109 -4.98 2.36 -2.08
N THR A 110 -5.38 3.63 -2.17
CA THR A 110 -6.78 4.04 -2.08
C THR A 110 -7.59 3.49 -3.25
N LEU A 111 -7.10 3.65 -4.48
CA LEU A 111 -7.72 3.11 -5.69
C LEU A 111 -7.84 1.57 -5.67
N PHE A 112 -6.81 0.90 -5.14
CA PHE A 112 -6.76 -0.56 -5.10
C PHE A 112 -7.70 -1.14 -4.06
N ASN A 113 -7.68 -0.60 -2.84
CA ASN A 113 -8.26 -1.26 -1.67
C ASN A 113 -9.60 -0.66 -1.23
N SER A 114 -9.98 0.53 -1.72
CA SER A 114 -11.27 1.14 -1.35
C SER A 114 -12.44 0.26 -1.80
N GLY A 115 -13.39 0.05 -0.89
CA GLY A 115 -14.56 -0.82 -1.11
C GLY A 115 -14.29 -2.32 -1.05
N THR A 116 -13.10 -2.74 -0.62
CA THR A 116 -12.75 -4.17 -0.40
C THR A 116 -12.81 -4.52 1.09
N LEU A 117 -12.82 -5.81 1.45
CA LEU A 117 -12.94 -6.31 2.83
C LEU A 117 -11.88 -5.79 3.81
N ARG A 118 -10.69 -5.43 3.33
CA ARG A 118 -9.58 -4.93 4.17
C ARG A 118 -8.99 -3.68 3.53
N PRO A 119 -9.65 -2.52 3.69
CA PRO A 119 -9.28 -1.32 2.96
C PRO A 119 -8.05 -0.65 3.59
N GLN A 120 -6.85 -1.11 3.23
CA GLN A 120 -5.61 -0.40 3.55
C GLN A 120 -5.43 0.77 2.57
N LEU A 121 -6.00 1.93 2.90
CA LEU A 121 -6.05 3.10 2.00
C LEU A 121 -4.75 3.89 1.94
N SER A 122 -3.89 3.76 2.95
CA SER A 122 -2.62 4.44 3.06
C SER A 122 -1.48 3.42 3.10
N SER A 123 -0.39 3.72 2.41
CA SER A 123 0.73 2.80 2.27
C SER A 123 2.08 3.43 2.60
N CYS A 124 2.14 4.59 3.23
CA CYS A 124 3.41 5.24 3.60
C CYS A 124 3.47 5.37 5.11
N PHE A 125 4.46 4.74 5.74
CA PHE A 125 4.60 4.74 7.19
C PHE A 125 6.00 5.17 7.60
N LEU A 126 6.07 5.91 8.70
CA LEU A 126 7.31 6.29 9.35
C LEU A 126 7.34 5.66 10.75
N THR A 127 8.47 5.07 11.12
CA THR A 127 8.68 4.47 12.45
C THR A 127 10.03 4.88 13.00
N THR A 128 10.13 5.08 14.30
CA THR A 128 11.40 5.28 14.99
C THR A 128 11.79 4.01 15.75
N VAL A 129 13.05 3.59 15.61
CA VAL A 129 13.57 2.36 16.23
C VAL A 129 14.20 2.71 17.58
N ALA A 130 13.80 2.01 18.64
CA ALA A 130 14.36 2.20 19.99
C ALA A 130 15.74 1.52 20.13
N ASP A 131 16.57 2.02 21.05
CA ASP A 131 17.95 1.53 21.30
C ASP A 131 18.01 0.32 22.27
N ASP A 132 17.12 -0.63 22.07
CA ASP A 132 17.06 -1.88 22.82
C ASP A 132 16.67 -3.05 21.89
N LEU A 133 17.06 -4.27 22.27
CA LEU A 133 16.91 -5.42 21.38
C LEU A 133 15.44 -5.76 21.11
N ASP A 134 14.57 -5.60 22.11
CA ASP A 134 13.13 -5.85 21.95
C ASP A 134 12.51 -4.80 21.01
N GLY A 135 12.84 -3.53 21.19
CA GLY A 135 12.44 -2.43 20.33
C GLY A 135 12.90 -2.59 18.87
N ILE A 136 14.14 -3.04 18.66
CA ILE A 136 14.69 -3.31 17.32
C ILE A 136 13.90 -4.43 16.63
N PHE A 137 13.71 -5.57 17.29
CA PHE A 137 12.99 -6.70 16.69
C PHE A 137 11.49 -6.46 16.58
N LYS A 138 10.91 -5.64 17.47
CA LYS A 138 9.55 -5.13 17.34
C LYS A 138 9.43 -4.28 16.08
N ALA A 139 10.37 -3.38 15.80
CA ALA A 139 10.36 -2.58 14.58
C ALA A 139 10.47 -3.46 13.31
N VAL A 140 11.29 -4.51 13.34
CA VAL A 140 11.37 -5.50 12.24
C VAL A 140 10.03 -6.23 12.04
N LYS A 141 9.38 -6.64 13.13
CA LYS A 141 8.04 -7.25 13.08
C LYS A 141 7.00 -6.27 12.52
N ASP A 142 6.99 -5.03 12.98
CA ASP A 142 6.07 -3.99 12.52
C ASP A 142 6.28 -3.72 11.03
N ASN A 143 7.54 -3.64 10.57
CA ASN A 143 7.89 -3.54 9.16
C ASN A 143 7.31 -4.70 8.34
N ALA A 144 7.45 -5.94 8.82
CA ALA A 144 6.90 -7.10 8.13
C ALA A 144 5.37 -7.05 8.01
N LEU A 145 4.68 -6.63 9.08
CA LEU A 145 3.22 -6.53 9.10
C LEU A 145 2.71 -5.41 8.19
N LEU A 146 3.37 -4.25 8.18
CA LEU A 146 3.03 -3.13 7.32
C LEU A 146 3.34 -3.40 5.84
N ALA A 147 4.47 -4.07 5.57
CA ALA A 147 4.85 -4.47 4.22
C ALA A 147 3.88 -5.49 3.62
N LYS A 148 3.22 -6.33 4.43
CA LYS A 148 2.25 -7.35 3.97
C LYS A 148 1.17 -6.78 3.03
N TYR A 149 0.75 -5.53 3.25
CA TYR A 149 -0.30 -4.86 2.48
C TYR A 149 0.22 -3.72 1.60
N CYS A 150 1.43 -3.88 1.05
CA CYS A 150 2.07 -2.91 0.15
C CYS A 150 2.49 -1.59 0.81
N GLY A 151 2.77 -1.58 2.12
CA GLY A 151 3.33 -0.42 2.79
C GLY A 151 4.79 -0.16 2.37
N GLY A 152 5.08 1.05 1.90
CA GLY A 152 6.42 1.64 1.89
C GLY A 152 6.77 2.19 3.28
N LEU A 153 8.02 1.95 3.68
CA LEU A 153 8.47 2.14 5.06
C LEU A 153 9.65 3.10 5.12
N GLY A 154 9.58 4.07 6.03
CA GLY A 154 10.70 4.91 6.46
C GLY A 154 11.03 4.58 7.92
N ASN A 155 12.22 4.08 8.19
CA ASN A 155 12.65 3.81 9.55
C ASN A 155 13.72 4.81 9.97
N ASP A 156 13.50 5.49 11.08
CA ASP A 156 14.52 6.30 11.76
C ASP A 156 15.36 5.39 12.68
N TRP A 157 16.64 5.29 12.36
CA TRP A 157 17.66 4.51 13.07
C TRP A 157 18.58 5.37 13.93
N ALA A 158 18.38 6.69 13.97
CA ALA A 158 19.23 7.60 14.74
C ALA A 158 19.34 7.26 16.24
N PRO A 159 18.29 6.75 16.91
CA PRO A 159 18.41 6.42 18.33
C PRO A 159 19.34 5.23 18.60
N VAL A 160 19.53 4.33 17.65
CA VAL A 160 20.27 3.09 17.85
C VAL A 160 21.76 3.38 17.99
N ARG A 161 22.37 2.86 19.08
CA ARG A 161 23.76 3.12 19.44
C ARG A 161 24.74 2.74 18.34
N GLY A 162 25.79 3.55 18.20
CA GLY A 162 26.82 3.37 17.19
C GLY A 162 27.80 2.22 17.45
N LEU A 163 28.68 1.98 16.48
CA LEU A 163 29.79 1.02 16.59
C LEU A 163 30.69 1.38 17.78
N GLY A 164 31.07 0.37 18.59
CA GLY A 164 31.93 0.55 19.76
C GLY A 164 31.21 1.06 21.02
N ALA A 165 29.90 1.29 20.96
CA ALA A 165 29.13 1.68 22.14
C ALA A 165 29.03 0.52 23.13
N HIS A 166 29.25 0.79 24.42
CA HIS A 166 29.19 -0.21 25.48
C HIS A 166 27.76 -0.76 25.67
N ILE A 167 27.65 -2.09 25.82
CA ILE A 167 26.38 -2.77 26.08
C ILE A 167 26.36 -3.25 27.54
N LYS A 168 25.55 -2.55 28.34
CA LYS A 168 25.26 -2.96 29.72
C LYS A 168 24.57 -4.33 29.73
N GLY A 169 25.09 -5.27 30.51
CA GLY A 169 24.55 -6.63 30.66
C GLY A 169 25.38 -7.71 29.97
N THR A 170 25.71 -7.54 28.69
CA THR A 170 26.62 -8.48 27.98
C THR A 170 28.09 -8.11 28.13
N ASN A 171 28.40 -6.92 28.65
CA ASN A 171 29.74 -6.38 28.83
C ASN A 171 30.57 -6.36 27.52
N GLY A 172 29.87 -6.27 26.37
CA GLY A 172 30.46 -6.22 25.05
C GLY A 172 30.31 -4.86 24.38
N GLU A 173 30.78 -4.78 23.14
CA GLU A 173 30.69 -3.59 22.29
C GLU A 173 29.68 -3.80 21.16
N SER A 174 28.89 -2.75 20.88
CA SER A 174 27.93 -2.74 19.78
C SER A 174 28.64 -2.79 18.42
N GLN A 175 28.08 -3.58 17.51
CA GLN A 175 28.48 -3.63 16.09
C GLN A 175 27.81 -2.52 15.25
N GLY A 176 27.06 -1.63 15.89
CA GLY A 176 26.32 -0.53 15.25
C GLY A 176 25.04 -0.99 14.53
N VAL A 177 24.51 -0.11 13.66
CA VAL A 177 23.22 -0.32 12.99
C VAL A 177 23.27 -1.26 11.79
N VAL A 178 24.44 -1.44 11.16
CA VAL A 178 24.57 -2.15 9.87
C VAL A 178 24.09 -3.62 9.93
N PRO A 179 24.40 -4.43 10.97
CA PRO A 179 23.87 -5.79 11.08
C PRO A 179 22.34 -5.84 11.15
N PHE A 180 21.71 -4.92 11.88
CA PHE A 180 20.26 -4.84 11.97
C PHE A 180 19.63 -4.42 10.64
N LEU A 181 20.26 -3.50 9.91
CA LEU A 181 19.81 -3.12 8.57
C LEU A 181 19.85 -4.28 7.57
N LYS A 182 20.79 -5.24 7.71
CA LYS A 182 20.77 -6.48 6.91
C LYS A 182 19.54 -7.33 7.19
N VAL A 183 19.15 -7.47 8.47
CA VAL A 183 17.91 -8.19 8.85
C VAL A 183 16.67 -7.50 8.26
N VAL A 184 16.63 -6.17 8.27
CA VAL A 184 15.54 -5.38 7.69
C VAL A 184 15.47 -5.55 6.18
N ASN A 185 16.63 -5.56 5.50
CA ASN A 185 16.71 -5.84 4.06
C ASN A 185 16.13 -7.21 3.71
N ASP A 186 16.55 -8.26 4.42
CA ASP A 186 16.10 -9.62 4.14
C ASP A 186 14.61 -9.80 4.48
N THR A 187 14.12 -9.10 5.52
CA THR A 187 12.70 -9.04 5.85
C THR A 187 11.89 -8.39 4.72
N ALA A 188 12.37 -7.28 4.15
CA ALA A 188 11.69 -6.60 3.04
C ALA A 188 11.62 -7.48 1.79
N ILE A 189 12.68 -8.25 1.51
CA ILE A 189 12.73 -9.23 0.41
C ILE A 189 11.77 -10.39 0.69
N ALA A 190 11.69 -10.89 1.93
CA ALA A 190 10.82 -12.01 2.27
C ALA A 190 9.33 -11.67 2.12
N VAL A 191 8.91 -10.45 2.50
CA VAL A 191 7.49 -10.07 2.55
C VAL A 191 6.92 -9.58 1.21
N ASN A 192 7.76 -9.01 0.32
CA ASN A 192 7.44 -8.70 -1.08
C ASN A 192 6.02 -8.14 -1.35
N GLN A 193 5.56 -7.19 -0.53
CA GLN A 193 4.27 -6.50 -0.69
C GLN A 193 3.08 -7.41 -1.05
N GLY A 194 2.98 -8.58 -0.41
CA GLY A 194 1.90 -9.53 -0.69
C GLY A 194 1.92 -10.11 -2.11
N GLY A 195 3.10 -10.18 -2.74
CA GLY A 195 3.32 -10.75 -4.08
C GLY A 195 3.03 -9.80 -5.24
N LYS A 196 2.60 -8.56 -4.99
CA LYS A 196 2.25 -7.60 -6.06
C LYS A 196 3.44 -6.77 -6.55
N ARG A 197 4.36 -6.39 -5.66
CA ARG A 197 5.54 -5.55 -5.95
C ARG A 197 6.71 -5.88 -5.02
N LYS A 198 7.94 -5.56 -5.41
CA LYS A 198 9.12 -5.71 -4.53
C LYS A 198 9.00 -4.80 -3.31
N GLY A 199 9.27 -5.33 -2.11
CA GLY A 199 9.31 -4.54 -0.86
C GLY A 199 10.33 -3.42 -0.95
N ALA A 200 10.01 -2.25 -0.38
CA ALA A 200 10.92 -1.12 -0.31
C ALA A 200 10.90 -0.52 1.10
N VAL A 201 12.09 -0.29 1.64
CA VAL A 201 12.30 0.33 2.96
C VAL A 201 13.42 1.35 2.83
N CYS A 202 13.23 2.51 3.45
CA CYS A 202 14.23 3.57 3.56
C CYS A 202 14.68 3.66 5.01
N ALA A 203 15.99 3.61 5.25
CA ALA A 203 16.58 3.83 6.56
C ALA A 203 17.15 5.25 6.64
N TYR A 204 16.75 5.99 7.67
CA TYR A 204 17.24 7.32 7.98
C TYR A 204 18.23 7.25 9.15
N LEU A 205 19.29 8.05 9.06
CA LEU A 205 20.33 8.15 10.09
C LEU A 205 20.82 9.59 10.17
N GLU A 206 21.01 10.10 11.39
CA GLU A 206 21.61 11.42 11.60
C GLU A 206 23.10 11.44 11.19
N THR A 207 23.55 12.56 10.62
CA THR A 207 24.91 12.70 10.06
C THR A 207 26.01 12.69 11.11
N CYS A 208 25.72 13.18 12.32
CA CYS A 208 26.64 13.25 13.45
C CYS A 208 26.89 11.90 14.14
N MET A 209 26.17 10.84 13.76
CA MET A 209 26.30 9.53 14.37
C MET A 209 27.64 8.87 14.00
N SER A 210 28.29 8.20 14.97
CA SER A 210 29.62 7.57 14.77
C SER A 210 29.64 6.51 13.65
N THR A 211 28.49 5.90 13.35
CA THR A 211 28.34 4.86 12.30
C THR A 211 28.01 5.44 10.91
N SER A 212 27.90 6.76 10.76
CA SER A 212 27.48 7.38 9.49
C SER A 212 28.34 6.96 8.30
N ARG A 213 29.67 6.86 8.48
CA ARG A 213 30.60 6.43 7.42
C ARG A 213 30.34 5.00 6.95
N SER A 214 30.18 4.07 7.89
CA SER A 214 29.89 2.65 7.59
C SER A 214 28.52 2.47 6.92
N PHE A 215 27.53 3.30 7.30
CA PHE A 215 26.22 3.33 6.67
C PHE A 215 26.30 3.74 5.19
N TRP A 216 27.03 4.82 4.86
CA TRP A 216 27.24 5.24 3.48
C TRP A 216 27.98 4.19 2.64
N THR A 217 28.93 3.46 3.22
CA THR A 217 29.61 2.36 2.53
C THR A 217 28.67 1.18 2.24
N CYS A 218 27.78 0.86 3.18
CA CYS A 218 26.76 -0.17 2.98
C CYS A 218 25.87 0.14 1.77
N ALA A 219 25.47 1.41 1.59
CA ALA A 219 24.64 1.83 0.45
C ALA A 219 25.36 1.77 -0.92
N ARG A 220 26.71 1.81 -0.93
CA ARG A 220 27.51 1.75 -2.17
C ARG A 220 27.82 0.33 -2.64
N THR A 221 27.68 -0.66 -1.76
CA THR A 221 28.14 -2.03 -2.04
C THR A 221 26.95 -2.86 -2.53
N PRO A 222 26.98 -3.45 -3.73
CA PRO A 222 25.92 -4.35 -4.18
C PRO A 222 25.72 -5.48 -3.17
N ALA A 223 24.47 -5.83 -2.85
CA ALA A 223 24.12 -6.84 -1.83
C ALA A 223 24.87 -8.18 -1.99
N THR A 224 25.33 -8.49 -3.20
CA THR A 224 26.11 -9.70 -3.53
C THR A 224 27.56 -9.70 -3.04
N THR A 225 28.17 -8.55 -2.72
CA THR A 225 29.60 -8.48 -2.32
C THR A 225 29.84 -8.30 -0.83
N ALA A 226 28.80 -7.98 -0.04
CA ALA A 226 28.94 -7.83 1.41
C ALA A 226 29.09 -9.18 2.16
N ALA A 227 28.76 -10.30 1.53
CA ALA A 227 28.94 -11.65 2.09
C ALA A 227 30.39 -12.17 1.96
N ALA A 228 31.20 -11.62 1.05
CA ALA A 228 32.53 -12.14 0.73
C ALA A 228 33.70 -11.41 1.41
N ARG A 229 33.43 -10.43 2.28
CA ARG A 229 34.48 -9.67 3.00
C ARG A 229 34.48 -9.86 4.52
N MET A 230 33.78 -10.87 5.03
CA MET A 230 33.72 -11.21 6.45
C MET A 230 33.97 -12.71 6.71
N THR A 231 34.82 -13.32 5.88
CA THR A 231 35.51 -14.58 6.18
C THR A 231 37.00 -14.34 6.12
#